data_AF-A0A356FZU6-F1
#
_entry.id   AF-A0A356FZU6-F1
#
_cell.length_a   1.000
_cell.length_b   1.000
_cell.length_c   1.000
_cell.angle_alpha   90.00
_cell.angle_beta   90.00
_cell.angle_gamma   90.00
#
_symmetry.space_group_name_H-M   'P 1'
#
loop_
_entity.id
_entity.type
_entity.pdbx_description
1 polymer ?
#
loop_
_entity_poly.entity_id
_entity_poly.type
_entity_poly.pdbx_seq_one_letter_code
_entity_poly.pdbx_strand_id
1 'polypeptide(L)' 'MDILFKKTEISSDGILIVGVYENITLSKTAKKIDAVMNGGVTRSLKRNGFYGKFGETYCFTALNNLPVKRL' A
#
# COMPACT_ATOMS: atom_id res chain seq x y z
N MET A 1 -36.11 -1.05 -11.85
CA MET A 1 -34.92 -0.23 -12.11
C MET A 1 -33.83 -0.74 -11.19
N ASP A 2 -32.92 -1.54 -11.72
CA ASP A 2 -31.79 -2.07 -10.95
C ASP A 2 -30.68 -1.03 -10.95
N ILE A 3 -30.43 -0.43 -9.79
CA ILE A 3 -29.33 0.52 -9.61
C ILE A 3 -28.04 -0.31 -9.55
N LEU A 4 -27.36 -0.44 -10.68
CA LEU A 4 -26.03 -1.03 -10.78
C LEU A 4 -25.01 -0.02 -10.24
N PHE A 5 -24.61 -0.18 -8.98
CA PHE A 5 -23.44 0.51 -8.43
C PHE A 5 -22.22 0.05 -9.22
N LYS A 6 -21.77 0.88 -10.16
CA LYS A 6 -20.52 0.67 -10.89
C LYS A 6 -19.40 0.61 -9.86
N LYS A 7 -18.83 -0.59 -9.66
CA LYS A 7 -17.71 -0.82 -8.76
C LYS A 7 -16.62 0.17 -9.17
N THR A 8 -16.20 1.06 -8.27
CA THR A 8 -15.11 2.00 -8.53
C THR A 8 -13.85 1.20 -8.80
N GLU A 9 -13.52 1.00 -10.07
CA GLU A 9 -12.29 0.36 -10.51
C GLU A 9 -11.12 1.31 -10.21
N ILE A 10 -10.17 0.83 -9.40
CA ILE A 10 -8.94 1.56 -9.13
C ILE A 10 -8.10 1.46 -10.42
N SER A 11 -7.83 2.61 -11.05
CA SER A 11 -7.02 2.68 -12.26
C SER A 11 -5.63 2.08 -12.03
N SER A 12 -5.18 1.25 -12.96
CA SER A 12 -3.88 0.57 -12.88
C SER A 12 -2.68 1.48 -13.08
N ASP A 13 -2.90 2.69 -13.61
CA ASP A 13 -1.87 3.74 -13.74
C ASP A 13 -1.77 4.63 -12.50
N GLY A 14 -2.56 4.35 -11.46
CA GLY A 14 -2.54 5.08 -10.19
C GLY A 14 -1.39 4.69 -9.26
N ILE A 15 -1.23 5.48 -8.19
CA ILE A 15 -0.34 5.22 -7.05
C ILE A 15 -1.22 5.04 -5.82
N LEU A 16 -0.96 4.00 -5.03
CA LEU A 16 -1.66 3.76 -3.77
C LEU A 16 -0.83 4.31 -2.60
N ILE A 17 -1.33 5.36 -1.94
CA ILE A 17 -0.65 5.96 -0.79
C ILE A 17 -1.23 5.36 0.50
N VAL A 18 -0.35 4.86 1.37
CA VAL A 18 -0.72 4.32 2.68
C VAL A 18 0.13 4.91 3.80
N GLY A 19 -0.50 5.14 4.96
CA GLY A 19 0.20 5.64 6.14
C GLY A 19 0.94 4.52 6.90
N VAL A 20 2.16 4.81 7.32
CA VAL A 20 2.95 4.00 8.26
C VAL A 20 3.41 4.92 9.38
N TYR A 21 3.19 4.50 10.63
CA TYR A 21 3.64 5.24 11.81
C TYR A 21 5.04 4.77 12.23
N GLU A 22 5.60 5.48 13.22
CA GLU A 22 6.88 5.14 13.82
C GLU A 22 6.95 3.67 14.26
N ASN A 23 8.17 3.14 14.25
CA ASN A 23 8.46 1.73 14.52
C ASN A 23 7.84 0.76 13.50
N ILE A 24 7.64 1.22 12.26
CA ILE A 24 7.07 0.43 11.15
C ILE A 24 5.65 -0.05 11.50
N THR A 25 4.89 0.76 12.24
CA THR A 25 3.53 0.41 12.62
C THR A 25 2.58 0.71 11.47
N LEU A 26 2.12 -0.33 10.77
CA LEU A 26 1.23 -0.17 9.62
C LEU A 26 -0.16 0.33 10.05
N SER A 27 -0.70 1.32 9.32
CA SER A 27 -2.11 1.72 9.44
C SER A 27 -3.07 0.57 9.11
N LYS A 28 -4.35 0.69 9.49
CA LYS A 28 -5.37 -0.35 9.20
C LYS A 28 -5.44 -0.70 7.71
N THR A 29 -5.32 0.30 6.83
CA THR A 29 -5.30 0.11 5.38
C THR A 29 -3.99 -0.53 4.93
N ALA A 30 -2.85 -0.04 5.40
CA ALA A 30 -1.55 -0.61 5.08
C ALA A 30 -1.44 -2.09 5.49
N LYS A 31 -2.01 -2.51 6.62
CA LYS A 31 -2.07 -3.91 7.05
C LYS A 31 -2.83 -4.80 6.06
N LYS A 32 -3.96 -4.33 5.52
CA LYS A 32 -4.72 -5.06 4.50
C LYS A 32 -3.90 -5.22 3.22
N ILE A 33 -3.21 -4.17 2.82
CA ILE A 33 -2.35 -4.21 1.62
C ILE A 33 -1.15 -5.12 1.84
N ASP A 34 -0.51 -5.07 3.01
CA ASP A 34 0.60 -5.97 3.35
C ASP A 34 0.16 -7.43 3.37
N ALA A 35 -1.07 -7.73 3.82
CA ALA A 35 -1.63 -9.08 3.75
C ALA A 35 -1.81 -9.56 2.29
N VAL A 36 -2.32 -8.71 1.39
CA VAL A 36 -2.43 -9.03 -0.06
C VAL A 36 -1.04 -9.21 -0.69
N MET A 37 -0.05 -8.49 -0.19
CA MET A 37 1.35 -8.57 -0.62
C MET A 37 2.16 -9.63 0.14
N ASN A 38 1.53 -10.50 0.93
CA ASN A 38 2.20 -11.54 1.75
C ASN A 38 3.38 -11.00 2.58
N GLY A 39 3.17 -9.90 3.30
CA GLY A 39 4.21 -9.27 4.12
C GLY A 39 5.28 -8.50 3.32
N GLY A 40 5.03 -8.25 2.03
CA GLY A 40 5.97 -7.58 1.13
C GLY A 40 6.25 -6.13 1.49
N VAL A 41 5.25 -5.40 2.01
CA VAL A 41 5.40 -4.01 2.47
C VAL A 41 6.33 -4.00 3.68
N THR A 42 6.01 -4.81 4.69
CA THR A 42 6.78 -4.89 5.94
C THR A 42 8.24 -5.29 5.69
N ARG A 43 8.48 -6.26 4.79
CA ARG A 43 9.85 -6.67 4.41
C ARG A 43 10.60 -5.55 3.70
N SER A 44 9.95 -4.83 2.79
CA SER A 44 10.57 -3.74 2.04
C SER A 44 10.96 -2.57 2.95
N LEU A 45 10.09 -2.17 3.87
CA LEU A 45 10.37 -1.10 4.83
C LEU A 45 11.56 -1.43 5.74
N LYS A 46 11.59 -2.67 6.29
CA LYS A 46 12.70 -3.14 7.13
C LYS A 46 14.03 -3.18 6.39
N ARG A 47 14.04 -3.67 5.14
CA ARG A 47 15.26 -3.80 4.35
C ARG A 47 15.86 -2.45 3.96
N ASN A 48 15.01 -1.44 3.72
CA ASN A 48 15.45 -0.12 3.26
C ASN A 48 15.62 0.89 4.39
N GLY A 49 15.52 0.45 5.66
CA GLY A 49 15.74 1.32 6.81
C GLY A 49 14.68 2.43 6.95
N PHE A 50 13.43 2.14 6.60
CA PHE A 50 12.33 3.07 6.83
C PHE A 50 11.89 3.01 8.31
N TYR A 51 11.80 4.16 8.97
CA TYR A 51 11.47 4.22 10.41
C TYR A 51 10.06 4.76 10.71
N GLY A 52 9.41 5.39 9.74
CA GLY A 52 8.08 5.98 9.89
C GLY A 52 8.09 7.34 10.56
N LYS A 53 9.22 8.07 10.45
CA LYS A 53 9.34 9.44 10.99
C LYS A 53 8.49 10.41 10.17
N PHE A 54 8.10 11.52 10.80
CA PHE A 54 7.37 12.58 10.10
C PHE A 54 8.15 13.08 8.87
N GLY A 55 7.47 13.12 7.71
CA GLY A 55 8.06 13.52 6.43
C GLY A 55 8.84 12.42 5.70
N GLU A 56 9.02 11.25 6.31
CA GLU A 56 9.67 10.11 5.67
C GLU A 56 8.70 9.43 4.69
N THR A 57 9.14 9.22 3.45
CA THR A 57 8.35 8.55 2.41
C THR A 57 9.15 7.42 1.81
N TYR A 58 8.49 6.30 1.56
CA TYR A 58 9.08 5.17 0.86
C TYR A 58 8.14 4.73 -0.25
N CYS A 59 8.65 4.64 -1.48
CA CYS A 59 7.91 4.26 -2.67
C CYS A 59 8.58 3.04 -3.30
N PHE A 60 7.78 2.04 -3.65
CA PHE A 60 8.27 0.86 -4.34
C PHE A 60 7.27 0.35 -5.39
N THR A 61 7.79 -0.44 -6.32
CA THR A 61 6.96 -1.05 -7.36
C THR A 61 6.14 -2.17 -6.76
N ALA A 62 4.81 -2.05 -6.86
CA ALA A 62 3.91 -3.12 -6.50
C ALA A 62 3.97 -4.20 -7.59
N LEU A 63 4.41 -5.39 -7.20
CA LEU A 63 4.34 -6.59 -8.05
C LEU A 63 2.87 -7.04 -8.20
N ASN A 64 2.60 -7.98 -9.11
CA ASN A 64 1.29 -8.42 -9.66
C ASN A 64 0.11 -8.68 -8.69
N ASN A 65 0.29 -8.53 -7.38
CA ASN A 65 -0.73 -8.73 -6.36
C ASN A 65 -1.64 -7.50 -6.15
N LEU A 66 -1.26 -6.32 -6.65
CA LEU A 66 -2.07 -5.10 -6.55
C LEU A 66 -2.50 -4.59 -7.93
N PRO A 67 -3.68 -3.96 -8.05
CA PRO A 67 -4.14 -3.38 -9.30
C PRO A 67 -3.30 -2.18 -9.73
N VAL A 68 -2.61 -1.52 -8.79
CA VAL A 68 -1.72 -0.38 -9.03
C VAL A 68 -0.26 -0.82 -9.21
N LYS A 69 0.52 -0.06 -9.96
CA LYS A 69 1.95 -0.34 -10.21
C LYS A 69 2.89 0.17 -9.10
N ARG A 70 2.43 1.11 -8.26
CA ARG A 70 3.27 1.77 -7.24
C ARG A 70 2.52 1.89 -5.91
N LEU A 71 3.29 1.69 -4.84
CA LEU A 71 2.87 1.88 -3.46
C LEU A 71 3.92 2.67 -2.68
#